data_AF-A0A970KA73-F1
#
_entry.id   AF-A0A970KA73-F1
#
_cell.length_a   1.000
_cell.length_b   1.000
_cell.length_c   1.000
_cell.angle_alpha   90.00
_cell.angle_beta   90.00
_cell.angle_gamma   90.00
#
_symmetry.space_group_name_H-M   'P 1'
#
loop_
_entity.id
_entity.type
_entity.pdbx_description
1 polymer ?
#
loop_
_entity_poly.entity_id
_entity_poly.type
_entity_poly.pdbx_seq_one_letter_code
_entity_poly.pdbx_strand_id
1 'polypeptide(L)'
;MSPLLYIILMAAVLLLIIYVALTAIDSPRRLKRVWPDNNLKFETGQELFQYAPSLGEENTLDIQPQRSGRILVTWKVSPLPEADLSQLAIRIYDSSRPDSFYELEAHNWHGKLSFVSKAGVAYYIAVGVKSDQEFTPLLLSAPVVGGGKTLLH
;
A
#
# COMPACT_ATOMS: atom_id res chain seq x y z
N MET A 1 -13.23 -17.36 -52.43
CA MET A 1 -12.84 -16.65 -51.20
C MET A 1 -11.45 -16.07 -51.42
N SER A 2 -11.27 -14.75 -51.39
CA SER A 2 -9.97 -14.15 -51.71
C SER A 2 -9.02 -14.33 -50.52
N PRO A 3 -7.83 -14.95 -50.70
CA PRO A 3 -6.86 -15.16 -49.62
C PRO A 3 -6.42 -13.84 -48.96
N LEU A 4 -6.50 -12.74 -49.70
CA LEU A 4 -6.21 -11.39 -49.22
C LEU A 4 -7.19 -10.94 -48.12
N LEU A 5 -8.47 -11.30 -48.26
CA LEU A 5 -9.50 -10.96 -47.28
C LEU A 5 -9.29 -11.72 -45.96
N TYR A 6 -8.83 -12.98 -46.06
CA TYR A 6 -8.49 -13.79 -44.89
C TYR A 6 -7.31 -13.19 -44.09
N ILE A 7 -6.26 -12.74 -44.79
CA ILE A 7 -5.10 -12.11 -44.17
C ILE A 7 -5.49 -10.81 -43.45
N ILE A 8 -6.31 -9.96 -44.10
CA ILE A 8 -6.79 -8.71 -43.50
C ILE A 8 -7.64 -8.99 -42.26
N LEU A 9 -8.54 -9.98 -42.33
CA LEU A 9 -9.38 -10.36 -41.21
C LEU A 9 -8.55 -10.86 -40.02
N MET A 10 -7.56 -11.72 -40.27
CA MET A 10 -6.64 -12.20 -39.24
C MET A 10 -5.85 -11.06 -38.59
N ALA A 11 -5.33 -10.12 -39.40
CA ALA A 11 -4.64 -8.95 -38.88
C ALA A 11 -5.55 -8.06 -38.00
N ALA A 12 -6.79 -7.84 -38.43
CA ALA A 12 -7.77 -7.06 -37.66
C ALA A 12 -8.12 -7.71 -36.31
N VAL A 13 -8.33 -9.04 -36.30
CA VAL A 13 -8.59 -9.79 -35.06
C VAL A 13 -7.37 -9.75 -34.13
N LEU A 14 -6.16 -9.90 -34.67
CA LEU A 14 -4.94 -9.81 -33.87
C LEU A 14 -4.79 -8.43 -33.23
N LEU A 15 -5.00 -7.35 -34.00
CA LEU A 15 -4.97 -5.98 -33.50
C LEU A 15 -6.03 -5.74 -32.43
N LEU A 16 -7.23 -6.30 -32.58
CA LEU A 16 -8.29 -6.21 -31.58
C LEU A 16 -7.88 -6.89 -30.27
N ILE A 17 -7.30 -8.08 -30.33
CA ILE A 17 -6.82 -8.81 -29.14
C ILE A 17 -5.72 -8.01 -28.43
N ILE A 18 -4.77 -7.45 -29.19
CA ILE A 18 -3.70 -6.61 -28.63
C ILE A 18 -4.30 -5.38 -27.95
N TYR A 19 -5.24 -4.69 -28.61
CA TYR A 19 -5.91 -3.52 -28.04
C TYR A 19 -6.65 -3.84 -26.74
N VAL A 20 -7.41 -4.95 -26.71
CA VAL A 20 -8.10 -5.40 -25.49
C VAL A 20 -7.12 -5.78 -24.38
N ALA A 21 -6.03 -6.46 -24.71
CA ALA A 21 -5.01 -6.82 -23.73
C ALA A 21 -4.34 -5.57 -23.13
N LEU A 22 -3.99 -4.59 -23.95
CA LEU A 22 -3.38 -3.34 -23.49
C LEU A 22 -4.35 -2.53 -22.62
N THR A 23 -5.61 -2.37 -23.05
CA THR A 23 -6.63 -1.65 -22.27
C THR A 23 -6.99 -2.33 -20.94
N ALA A 24 -6.91 -3.67 -20.88
CA ALA A 24 -7.11 -4.42 -19.65
C ALA A 24 -5.95 -4.24 -18.65
N ILE A 25 -4.71 -4.14 -19.14
CA ILE A 25 -3.52 -3.88 -18.31
C ILE A 25 -3.57 -2.46 -17.73
N ASP A 26 -4.02 -1.49 -18.52
CA ASP A 26 -4.03 -0.07 -18.17
C ASP A 26 -5.16 0.34 -17.20
N SER A 27 -5.98 -0.62 -16.76
CA SER A 27 -7.07 -0.38 -15.81
C SER A 27 -6.79 -0.96 -14.41
N PRO A 28 -5.74 -0.51 -13.67
CA PRO A 28 -5.61 -0.88 -12.28
C PRO A 28 -6.56 0.00 -11.46
N ARG A 29 -7.88 -0.17 -11.61
CA ARG A 29 -8.84 0.30 -10.61
C ARG A 29 -8.71 -0.60 -9.38
N ARG A 30 -7.56 -0.51 -8.70
CA ARG A 30 -7.39 -1.16 -7.42
C ARG A 30 -8.42 -0.58 -6.48
N LEU A 31 -9.26 -1.45 -5.94
CA LEU A 31 -10.41 -1.04 -5.15
C LEU A 31 -9.92 -0.56 -3.78
N LYS A 32 -10.14 0.73 -3.49
CA LYS A 32 -9.98 1.29 -2.14
C LYS A 32 -10.97 0.60 -1.20
N ARG A 33 -10.47 0.11 -0.06
CA ARG A 33 -11.30 -0.49 0.99
C ARG A 33 -11.17 0.28 2.31
N VAL A 34 -12.27 0.34 3.06
CA VAL A 34 -12.30 0.80 4.45
C VAL A 34 -11.75 -0.31 5.36
N TRP A 35 -10.75 0.01 6.18
CA TRP A 35 -10.23 -0.92 7.16
C TRP A 35 -11.26 -1.09 8.30
N PRO A 36 -11.50 -2.30 8.84
CA PRO A 36 -12.42 -2.49 9.95
C PRO A 36 -11.93 -1.75 11.22
N ASP A 37 -12.69 -0.76 11.68
CA ASP A 37 -12.32 0.22 12.72
C ASP A 37 -11.74 -0.40 14.01
N ASN A 38 -12.22 -1.59 14.40
CA ASN A 38 -11.86 -2.22 15.67
C ASN A 38 -10.41 -2.74 15.75
N ASN A 39 -9.67 -2.70 14.63
CA ASN A 39 -8.34 -3.32 14.52
C ASN A 39 -7.18 -2.32 14.41
N LEU A 40 -7.46 -1.04 14.19
CA LEU A 40 -6.44 0.00 14.10
C LEU A 40 -6.18 0.62 15.47
N LYS A 41 -4.90 0.73 15.82
CA LYS A 41 -4.47 1.49 16.99
C LYS A 41 -3.46 2.53 16.53
N PHE A 42 -3.84 3.80 16.66
CA PHE A 42 -2.95 4.95 16.54
C PHE A 42 -2.41 5.24 17.94
N GLU A 43 -1.11 5.07 18.15
CA GLU A 43 -0.47 5.36 19.43
C GLU A 43 0.14 6.76 19.37
N THR A 44 -0.64 7.76 19.79
CA THR A 44 -0.21 9.15 19.91
C THR A 44 0.21 9.43 21.35
N GLY A 45 1.27 8.77 21.82
CA GLY A 45 1.78 8.92 23.18
C GLY A 45 3.13 9.65 23.21
N GLN A 46 3.21 10.79 23.91
CA GLN A 46 4.45 11.56 24.11
C GLN A 46 5.57 10.76 24.80
N GLU A 47 5.26 9.66 25.48
CA GLU A 47 6.22 8.89 26.25
C GLU A 47 6.85 7.72 25.47
N LEU A 48 6.36 7.44 24.25
CA LEU A 48 6.88 6.38 23.36
C LEU A 48 7.94 6.89 22.38
N PHE A 49 8.33 8.17 22.47
CA PHE A 49 9.39 8.79 21.68
C PHE A 49 10.81 8.30 22.05
N GLN A 50 10.98 7.54 23.14
CA GLN A 50 12.27 6.97 23.56
C GLN A 50 12.77 5.81 22.68
N TYR A 51 11.94 5.25 21.80
CA TYR A 51 12.31 4.16 20.88
C TYR A 51 12.38 4.59 19.42
N ALA A 52 12.43 5.90 19.14
CA ALA A 52 12.77 6.35 17.80
C ALA A 52 14.24 5.99 17.54
N PRO A 53 14.57 5.18 16.52
CA PRO A 53 15.95 5.01 16.10
C PRO A 53 16.53 6.41 15.81
N SER A 54 17.77 6.62 16.24
CA SER A 54 18.53 7.88 16.18
C SER A 54 18.14 8.75 14.98
N LEU A 55 17.71 9.99 15.26
CA LEU A 55 17.31 11.00 14.30
C LEU A 55 18.30 11.13 13.14
N GLY A 56 17.97 10.54 11.98
CA GLY A 56 18.47 10.97 10.68
C GLY A 56 17.48 11.93 10.02
N GLU A 57 17.95 12.82 9.16
CA GLU A 57 17.13 13.67 8.28
C GLU A 57 16.44 12.87 7.16
N GLU A 58 16.70 11.57 7.07
CA GLU A 58 16.16 10.72 6.02
C GLU A 58 14.70 10.35 6.24
N ASN A 59 13.98 10.27 5.13
CA ASN A 59 12.64 9.70 5.05
C ASN A 59 12.70 8.22 5.41
N THR A 60 11.91 7.79 6.39
CA THR A 60 11.87 6.39 6.84
C THR A 60 10.46 5.83 6.81
N LEU A 61 10.35 4.57 6.39
CA LEU A 61 9.15 3.77 6.45
C LEU A 61 9.55 2.38 6.89
N ASP A 62 9.15 2.00 8.10
CA ASP A 62 9.47 0.72 8.68
C ASP A 62 8.21 -0.07 9.03
N ILE A 63 8.28 -1.37 8.84
CA ILE A 63 7.20 -2.32 9.08
C ILE A 63 7.77 -3.50 9.86
N GLN A 64 7.20 -3.75 11.03
CA GLN A 64 7.70 -4.75 11.96
C GLN A 64 6.56 -5.66 12.43
N PRO A 65 6.72 -6.99 12.31
CA PRO A 65 5.79 -7.93 12.93
C PRO A 65 5.99 -7.93 14.45
N GLN A 66 4.89 -7.86 15.20
CA GLN A 66 4.86 -7.93 16.65
C GLN A 66 4.45 -9.34 17.10
N ARG A 67 4.98 -9.78 18.25
CA ARG A 67 4.67 -11.12 18.83
C ARG A 67 3.18 -11.34 19.11
N SER A 68 2.40 -10.26 19.23
CA SER A 68 0.95 -10.29 19.43
C SER A 68 0.12 -10.64 18.18
N GLY A 69 0.77 -10.93 17.04
CA GLY A 69 0.11 -11.11 15.74
C GLY A 69 -0.33 -9.79 15.09
N ARG A 70 0.19 -8.66 15.60
CA ARG A 70 0.00 -7.33 15.03
C ARG A 70 1.20 -6.96 14.17
N ILE A 71 1.00 -6.03 13.25
CA ILE A 71 2.09 -5.35 12.53
C ILE A 71 2.13 -3.91 13.05
N LEU A 72 3.34 -3.43 13.34
CA LEU A 72 3.63 -2.05 13.66
C LEU A 72 4.25 -1.39 12.43
N VAL A 73 3.74 -0.21 12.09
CA VAL A 73 4.19 0.62 10.99
C VAL A 73 4.68 1.91 11.60
N THR A 74 5.88 2.33 11.26
CA THR A 74 6.42 3.64 11.66
C THR A 74 6.82 4.39 10.41
N TRP A 75 6.40 5.65 10.29
CA TRP A 75 6.80 6.51 9.18
C TRP A 75 7.35 7.83 9.67
N LYS A 76 8.26 8.38 8.88
CA LYS A 76 8.76 9.76 8.95
C LYS A 76 9.02 10.21 7.52
N VAL A 77 8.30 11.24 7.10
CA VAL A 77 8.46 11.88 5.79
C VAL A 77 8.77 13.34 6.05
N SER A 78 9.87 13.83 5.49
CA SER A 78 10.21 15.26 5.52
C SER A 78 9.12 16.04 4.80
N PRO A 79 8.60 17.13 5.37
CA PRO A 79 7.54 17.92 4.74
C PRO A 79 7.98 18.39 3.36
N LEU A 80 7.17 18.11 2.33
CA LEU A 80 7.40 18.68 1.00
C LEU A 80 6.80 20.10 0.98
N PRO A 81 7.52 21.11 0.46
CA PRO A 81 7.07 22.50 0.48
C PRO A 81 5.78 22.75 -0.32
N GLU A 82 5.44 21.86 -1.25
CA GLU A 82 4.26 21.96 -2.11
C GLU A 82 3.11 21.02 -1.70
N ALA A 83 3.32 20.12 -0.74
CA ALA A 83 2.32 19.13 -0.34
C ALA A 83 1.66 19.53 0.98
N ASP A 84 0.33 19.60 0.97
CA ASP A 84 -0.44 19.77 2.21
C ASP A 84 -0.45 18.46 3.01
N LEU A 85 -0.42 18.57 4.33
CA LEU A 85 -0.53 17.43 5.24
C LEU A 85 -1.80 16.62 4.99
N SER A 86 -2.89 17.30 4.60
CA SER A 86 -4.17 16.70 4.23
C SER A 86 -4.08 15.71 3.06
N GLN A 87 -3.02 15.79 2.26
CA GLN A 87 -2.78 14.94 1.11
C GLN A 87 -1.95 13.69 1.45
N LEU A 88 -1.36 13.60 2.65
CA LEU A 88 -0.53 12.46 3.03
C LEU A 88 -1.41 11.23 3.31
N ALA A 89 -1.15 10.14 2.60
CA ALA A 89 -1.90 8.90 2.72
C ALA A 89 -0.97 7.69 2.87
N ILE A 90 -1.45 6.69 3.60
CA ILE A 90 -0.80 5.41 3.82
C ILE A 90 -1.64 4.33 3.16
N ARG A 91 -1.06 3.59 2.22
CA ARG A 91 -1.68 2.43 1.59
C ARG A 91 -1.08 1.14 2.12
N ILE A 92 -1.94 0.26 2.64
CA ILE A 92 -1.57 -1.07 3.11
C ILE A 92 -2.04 -2.08 2.08
N TYR A 93 -1.10 -2.88 1.57
CA TYR A 93 -1.35 -3.94 0.62
C TYR A 93 -1.27 -5.30 1.32
N ASP A 94 -2.20 -6.18 0.96
CA ASP A 94 -2.37 -7.53 1.51
C ASP A 94 -2.22 -8.51 0.34
N SER A 95 -1.25 -9.42 0.40
CA SER A 95 -0.98 -10.43 -0.63
C SER A 95 -2.14 -11.39 -0.91
N SER A 96 -3.06 -11.59 0.04
CA SER A 96 -4.28 -12.36 -0.20
C SER A 96 -5.28 -11.66 -1.13
N ARG A 97 -5.07 -10.37 -1.40
CA ARG A 97 -5.95 -9.52 -2.22
C ARG A 97 -5.15 -8.51 -3.06
N PRO A 98 -4.42 -8.98 -4.10
CA PRO A 98 -3.49 -8.14 -4.88
C PRO A 98 -4.15 -6.92 -5.54
N ASP A 99 -5.43 -7.02 -5.89
CA ASP A 99 -6.18 -5.96 -6.59
C ASP A 99 -6.81 -4.93 -5.65
N SER A 100 -6.54 -5.00 -4.35
CA SER A 100 -7.10 -4.07 -3.37
C SER A 100 -6.07 -3.56 -2.38
N PHE A 101 -6.35 -2.40 -1.83
CA PHE A 101 -5.56 -1.81 -0.75
C PHE A 101 -6.48 -1.17 0.27
N TYR A 102 -5.94 -0.98 1.47
CA TYR A 102 -6.54 -0.15 2.48
C TYR A 102 -5.82 1.20 2.48
N GLU A 103 -6.58 2.29 2.53
CA GLU A 103 -6.02 3.65 2.54
C GLU A 103 -6.39 4.34 3.84
N LEU A 104 -5.39 4.95 4.47
CA LEU A 104 -5.50 5.67 5.72
C LEU A 104 -4.93 7.08 5.51
N GLU A 105 -5.66 8.10 5.96
CA GLU A 105 -5.19 9.48 5.92
C GLU A 105 -4.22 9.71 7.08
N ALA A 106 -2.98 10.10 6.74
CA ALA A 106 -1.96 10.40 7.74
C ALA A 106 -2.10 11.86 8.16
N HIS A 107 -2.48 12.06 9.40
CA HIS A 107 -2.66 13.40 9.97
C HIS A 107 -1.34 14.02 10.46
N ASN A 108 -0.21 13.34 10.26
CA ASN A 108 1.12 13.77 10.68
C ASN A 108 2.18 13.24 9.70
N TRP A 109 3.20 14.07 9.42
CA TRP A 109 4.39 13.72 8.63
C TRP A 109 5.21 12.56 9.22
N HIS A 110 5.03 12.31 10.51
CA HIS A 110 5.62 11.20 11.21
C HIS A 110 4.57 10.55 12.11
N GLY A 111 4.66 9.24 12.31
CA GLY A 111 3.70 8.55 13.15
C GLY A 111 3.91 7.06 13.23
N LYS A 112 3.03 6.43 13.99
CA LYS A 112 2.99 4.99 14.19
C LYS A 112 1.55 4.48 14.06
N LEU A 113 1.41 3.33 13.44
CA LEU A 113 0.14 2.62 13.28
C LEU A 113 0.35 1.15 13.61
N SER A 114 -0.54 0.57 14.41
CA SER A 114 -0.57 -0.88 14.59
C SER A 114 -1.89 -1.47 14.11
N PHE A 115 -1.82 -2.58 13.37
CA PHE A 115 -3.00 -3.34 12.93
C PHE A 115 -2.83 -4.84 13.15
N VAL A 116 -3.95 -5.57 13.26
CA VAL A 116 -3.94 -7.04 13.37
C VAL A 116 -3.63 -7.65 12.00
N SER A 117 -2.61 -8.51 11.95
CA SER A 117 -2.22 -9.24 10.74
C SER A 117 -2.89 -10.60 10.68
N LYS A 118 -3.09 -11.12 9.47
CA LYS A 118 -3.52 -12.52 9.27
C LYS A 118 -2.28 -13.40 9.17
N ALA A 119 -2.33 -14.56 9.81
CA ALA A 119 -1.26 -15.55 9.75
C ALA A 119 -1.01 -15.99 8.31
N GLY A 120 0.25 -15.98 7.88
CA GLY A 120 0.66 -16.43 6.54
C GLY A 120 0.38 -15.44 5.40
N VAL A 121 -0.14 -14.25 5.71
CA VAL A 121 -0.38 -13.19 4.73
C VAL A 121 0.79 -12.21 4.75
N ALA A 122 1.39 -11.95 3.59
CA ALA A 122 2.38 -10.88 3.44
C ALA A 122 1.71 -9.51 3.26
N TYR A 123 2.29 -8.51 3.93
CA TYR A 123 1.89 -7.12 3.89
C TYR A 123 3.06 -6.25 3.47
N TYR A 124 2.80 -5.25 2.61
CA TYR A 124 3.73 -4.15 2.36
C TYR A 124 2.96 -2.83 2.36
N ILE A 125 3.67 -1.74 2.59
CA ILE A 125 3.08 -0.43 2.82
C ILE A 125 3.71 0.60 1.90
N ALA A 126 2.88 1.50 1.40
CA ALA A 126 3.31 2.70 0.70
C ALA A 126 2.85 3.93 1.48
N VAL A 127 3.75 4.89 1.68
CA VAL A 127 3.38 6.25 2.12
C VAL A 127 3.51 7.16 0.92
N GLY A 128 2.52 8.00 0.67
CA GLY A 128 2.48 8.84 -0.53
C GLY A 128 1.56 10.04 -0.39
N VAL A 129 1.58 10.89 -1.40
CA VAL A 129 0.72 12.08 -1.50
C VAL A 129 -0.45 11.75 -2.43
N LYS A 130 -1.64 12.21 -2.06
CA LYS A 130 -2.86 12.03 -2.83
C LYS A 130 -3.35 13.37 -3.37
N SER A 131 -3.40 13.50 -4.69
CA SER A 131 -3.95 14.67 -5.40
C SER A 131 -4.99 14.20 -6.40
N ASP A 132 -6.17 14.80 -6.44
CA ASP A 132 -7.22 14.55 -7.44
C ASP A 132 -7.49 13.06 -7.76
N GLN A 133 -7.46 12.21 -6.73
CA GLN A 133 -7.64 10.74 -6.75
C GLN A 133 -6.43 9.92 -7.20
N GLU A 134 -5.37 10.56 -7.68
CA GLU A 134 -4.09 9.92 -7.93
C GLU A 134 -3.28 9.82 -6.64
N PHE A 135 -2.55 8.73 -6.48
CA PHE A 135 -1.68 8.51 -5.33
C PHE A 135 -0.26 8.28 -5.83
N THR A 136 0.63 9.17 -5.40
CA THR A 136 2.04 9.12 -5.75
C THR A 136 2.82 8.56 -4.57
N PRO A 137 3.35 7.33 -4.65
CA PRO A 137 4.13 6.74 -3.57
C PRO A 137 5.44 7.52 -3.40
N LEU A 138 5.72 7.93 -2.16
CA LEU A 138 7.00 8.53 -1.76
C LEU A 138 7.94 7.50 -1.16
N LEU A 139 7.41 6.57 -0.35
CA LEU A 139 8.15 5.51 0.31
C LEU A 139 7.42 4.18 0.15
N LEU A 140 8.20 3.10 0.03
CA LEU A 140 7.73 1.72 -0.02
C LEU A 140 8.50 0.89 1.01
N SER A 141 7.76 0.11 1.79
CA SER A 141 8.35 -0.81 2.78
C SER A 141 8.77 -2.13 2.13
N ALA A 142 9.72 -2.82 2.75
CA ALA A 142 9.89 -4.25 2.50
C ALA A 142 8.62 -5.03 2.92
N PRO A 143 8.31 -6.17 2.29
CA PRO A 143 7.18 -6.98 2.69
C PRO A 143 7.47 -7.74 3.99
N VAL A 144 6.45 -7.86 4.85
CA VAL A 144 6.50 -8.62 6.10
C VAL A 144 5.34 -9.61 6.15
N VAL A 145 5.63 -10.84 6.58
CA VAL A 145 4.61 -11.87 6.77
C VAL A 145 3.97 -11.73 8.15
N GLY A 146 2.63 -11.70 8.17
CA GLY A 146 1.84 -11.69 9.39
C GLY A 146 2.07 -12.96 10.21
N GLY A 147 2.45 -12.77 11.48
CA GLY A 147 2.63 -13.86 12.43
C GLY A 147 1.29 -14.32 13.02
N GLY A 148 1.13 -15.62 13.21
CA GLY A 148 0.08 -16.14 14.09
C GLY A 148 0.41 -15.83 15.55
N LYS A 149 -0.60 -15.80 16.44
CA LYS A 149 -0.34 -15.89 17.89
C LYS A 149 0.45 -17.17 18.12
N THR A 150 1.69 -17.07 18.58
CA THR A 150 2.39 -18.23 19.13
C THR A 150 1.59 -18.68 20.35
N LEU A 151 0.81 -19.74 20.18
CA LEU A 151 0.26 -20.51 21.29
C LEU A 151 1.45 -21.19 21.96
N LEU A 152 2.10 -20.47 22.88
CA LEU A 152 2.97 -21.11 23.86
C LEU A 152 2.04 -21.84 24.83
N HIS A 153 1.96 -23.16 24.65
CA HIS A 153 1.49 -24.10 25.66
C HIS A 153 2.60 -24.34 26.69
#